data_AF-A0A1V3X3V7-F1
#
_entry.id   AF-A0A1V3X3V7-F1
#
_cell.length_a   1.000
_cell.length_b   1.000
_cell.length_c   1.000
_cell.angle_alpha   90.00
_cell.angle_beta   90.00
_cell.angle_gamma   90.00
#
_symmetry.space_group_name_H-M   'P 1'
#
loop_
_entity.id
_entity.type
_entity.pdbx_description
1 polymer ?
#
loop_
_entity_poly.entity_id
_entity_poly.type
_entity_poly.pdbx_seq_one_letter_code
_entity_poly.pdbx_strand_id
1 'polypeptide(L)'
;MRSSLMTLTTLSPPVASVVSMWTQQCYGDQIASALQLLERECAQLGAYLVTESVPMASPETEPGSRTTGLANIALLRRPAGLDEETWLTRWQRDHTSVAIETQATFGYTQNWVVRTLTASAPPISGIVEELFPAEAVSDLQAFFGAADDADLQHRISRMVASTNAFGANKNIDTVPTSRYVFTTPFTM
;
A
#
# COMPACT_ATOMS: atom_id res chain seq x y z
N MET A 1 4.58 18.51 -10.07
CA MET A 1 4.58 17.05 -9.80
C MET A 1 5.38 16.37 -10.89
N ARG A 2 6.44 15.61 -10.55
CA ARG A 2 7.08 14.72 -11.52
C ARG A 2 6.10 13.57 -11.77
N SER A 3 5.81 13.28 -13.05
CA SER A 3 5.04 12.09 -13.43
C SER A 3 5.85 10.87 -13.00
N SER A 4 5.32 10.11 -12.04
CA SER A 4 5.87 8.82 -11.64
C SER A 4 5.27 7.75 -12.56
N LEU A 5 6.07 6.78 -13.01
CA LEU A 5 5.60 5.60 -13.73
C LEU A 5 4.63 4.74 -12.91
N MET A 6 4.53 5.01 -11.60
CA MET A 6 3.77 4.23 -10.63
C MET A 6 2.45 4.88 -10.19
N THR A 7 1.95 5.90 -10.87
CA THR A 7 0.66 6.51 -10.50
C THR A 7 -0.47 5.96 -11.35
N LEU A 8 -1.25 5.05 -10.77
CA LEU A 8 -2.59 4.69 -11.23
C LEU A 8 -3.57 5.33 -10.25
N THR A 9 -4.55 6.06 -10.75
CA THR A 9 -5.51 6.77 -9.89
C THR A 9 -6.91 6.64 -10.46
N THR A 10 -7.83 6.14 -9.63
CA THR A 10 -9.25 6.05 -9.91
C THR A 10 -10.09 6.93 -8.99
N LEU A 11 -9.55 7.32 -7.83
CA LEU A 11 -10.24 8.20 -6.88
C LEU A 11 -10.21 9.66 -7.32
N SER A 12 -11.30 10.36 -7.01
CA SER A 12 -11.45 11.80 -7.19
C SER A 12 -12.07 12.40 -5.91
N PRO A 13 -11.32 13.21 -5.15
CA PRO A 13 -9.91 13.58 -5.36
C PRO A 13 -8.95 12.38 -5.20
N PRO A 14 -7.74 12.45 -5.81
CA PRO A 14 -6.70 11.46 -5.56
C PRO A 14 -6.29 11.43 -4.09
N VAL A 15 -5.85 10.27 -3.62
CA VAL A 15 -5.26 10.16 -2.27
C VAL A 15 -3.93 10.90 -2.26
N ALA A 16 -3.78 11.81 -1.29
CA ALA A 16 -2.58 12.64 -1.15
C ALA A 16 -1.65 12.17 -0.02
N SER A 17 -2.19 11.50 0.99
CA SER A 17 -1.44 11.04 2.17
C SER A 17 -2.14 9.86 2.83
N VAL A 18 -1.37 9.07 3.57
CA VAL A 18 -1.83 7.94 4.36
C VAL A 18 -1.17 8.01 5.73
N VAL A 19 -1.97 7.81 6.78
CA VAL A 19 -1.50 7.78 8.17
C VAL A 19 -1.90 6.43 8.75
N SER A 20 -0.91 5.69 9.27
CA SER A 20 -1.13 4.51 10.09
C SER A 20 -0.97 4.86 11.57
N MET A 21 -1.81 4.29 12.42
CA MET A 21 -1.73 4.45 13.86
C MET A 21 -2.29 3.23 14.57
N TRP A 22 -1.69 2.91 15.72
CA TRP A 22 -2.17 1.86 16.62
C TRP A 22 -2.80 2.51 17.83
N THR A 23 -3.99 2.06 18.19
CA THR A 23 -4.76 2.56 19.33
C THR A 23 -5.31 1.37 20.10
N GLN A 24 -5.61 1.57 21.39
CA GLN A 24 -6.18 0.51 22.21
C GLN A 24 -7.61 0.14 21.77
N GLN A 25 -8.34 1.11 21.22
CA GLN A 25 -9.75 0.97 20.82
C GLN A 25 -10.00 1.71 19.51
N CYS A 26 -10.48 0.98 18.49
CA CYS A 26 -10.86 1.54 17.19
C CYS A 26 -12.12 2.43 17.21
N TYR A 27 -12.70 2.65 18.39
CA TYR A 27 -13.88 3.49 18.64
C TYR A 27 -13.70 4.45 19.83
N GLY A 28 -12.52 4.46 20.47
CA GLY A 28 -12.27 5.26 21.67
C GLY A 28 -11.85 6.71 21.39
N ASP A 29 -11.60 7.47 22.45
CA ASP A 29 -11.28 8.90 22.36
C ASP A 29 -10.00 9.20 21.57
N GLN A 30 -9.02 8.28 21.61
CA GLN A 30 -7.77 8.41 20.86
C GLN A 30 -8.02 8.52 19.35
N ILE A 31 -8.77 7.55 18.79
CA ILE A 31 -9.08 7.56 17.36
C ILE A 31 -10.07 8.67 17.00
N ALA A 32 -11.05 8.95 17.87
CA ALA A 32 -11.99 10.04 17.65
C ALA A 32 -11.28 11.40 17.53
N SER A 33 -10.32 11.67 18.43
CA SER A 33 -9.52 12.90 18.41
C SER A 33 -8.63 12.99 17.17
N ALA A 34 -7.99 11.89 16.78
CA ALA A 34 -7.15 11.83 15.59
C ALA A 34 -7.96 12.08 14.30
N LEU A 35 -9.14 11.48 14.17
CA LEU A 35 -10.02 11.68 13.02
C LEU A 35 -10.51 13.13 12.94
N GLN A 36 -10.93 13.73 14.06
CA GLN A 36 -11.36 15.14 14.11
C GLN A 36 -10.25 16.12 13.72
N LEU A 37 -8.99 15.80 14.06
CA LEU A 37 -7.84 16.58 13.65
C LEU A 37 -7.61 16.45 12.13
N LEU A 38 -7.52 15.23 11.63
CA LEU A 38 -7.23 14.95 10.21
C LEU A 38 -8.32 15.47 9.27
N GLU A 39 -9.59 15.43 9.69
CA GLU A 39 -10.72 15.94 8.90
C GLU A 39 -10.59 17.43 8.57
N ARG A 40 -9.91 18.22 9.42
CA ARG A 40 -9.68 19.65 9.18
C ARG A 40 -8.57 19.93 8.17
N GLU A 41 -7.71 18.95 7.93
CA GLU A 41 -6.51 19.08 7.11
C GLU A 41 -6.68 18.51 5.69
N CYS A 42 -7.86 17.95 5.36
CA CYS A 42 -8.12 17.34 4.07
C CYS A 42 -9.54 17.63 3.56
N ALA A 43 -9.71 17.55 2.23
CA ALA A 43 -11.03 17.69 1.61
C ALA A 43 -11.92 16.45 1.79
N GLN A 44 -11.31 15.27 1.97
CA GLN A 44 -12.00 14.00 2.19
C GLN A 44 -11.15 13.07 3.04
N LEU A 45 -11.75 12.50 4.10
CA LEU A 45 -11.11 11.56 5.02
C LEU A 45 -11.73 10.16 4.93
N GLY A 46 -10.93 9.18 4.51
CA GLY A 46 -11.26 7.75 4.60
C GLY A 46 -10.47 7.09 5.72
N ALA A 47 -11.16 6.45 6.68
CA ALA A 47 -10.52 5.74 7.77
C ALA A 47 -10.98 4.28 7.85
N TYR A 48 -10.05 3.38 8.16
CA TYR A 48 -10.26 1.94 8.14
C TYR A 48 -9.59 1.29 9.34
N LEU A 49 -10.28 0.33 9.95
CA LEU A 49 -9.68 -0.67 10.82
C LEU A 49 -9.18 -1.82 9.94
N VAL A 50 -7.98 -2.31 10.22
CA VAL A 50 -7.29 -3.31 9.40
C VAL A 50 -6.70 -4.44 10.25
N THR A 51 -6.50 -5.61 9.65
CA THR A 51 -5.53 -6.60 10.13
C THR A 51 -4.24 -6.46 9.33
N GLU A 52 -3.12 -6.30 10.04
CA GLU A 52 -1.81 -6.10 9.42
C GLU A 52 -1.05 -7.42 9.27
N SER A 53 -0.28 -7.53 8.20
CA SER A 53 0.75 -8.55 7.98
C SER A 53 1.98 -7.89 7.38
N VAL A 54 3.17 -8.29 7.83
CA VAL A 54 4.45 -7.72 7.35
C VAL A 54 5.31 -8.82 6.70
N PRO A 55 5.02 -9.23 5.44
CA PRO A 55 5.81 -10.23 4.74
C PRO A 55 7.30 -9.89 4.59
N MET A 56 7.64 -8.60 4.48
CA MET A 56 9.02 -8.13 4.43
C MET A 56 9.16 -6.89 5.32
N ALA A 57 9.87 -7.05 6.44
CA ALA A 57 10.13 -5.95 7.37
C ALA A 57 10.96 -4.86 6.68
N SER A 58 10.58 -3.60 6.90
CA SER A 58 11.35 -2.45 6.44
C SER A 58 12.57 -2.24 7.33
N PRO A 59 13.70 -1.71 6.81
CA PRO A 59 14.82 -1.28 7.63
C PRO A 59 14.39 -0.25 8.68
N GLU A 60 14.99 -0.32 9.85
CA GLU A 60 14.80 0.71 10.89
C GLU A 60 15.39 2.05 10.43
N THR A 61 14.71 3.12 10.81
CA THR A 61 15.14 4.50 10.57
C THR A 61 14.98 5.28 11.85
N GLU A 62 15.81 6.31 12.04
CA GLU A 62 15.64 7.26 13.14
C GLU A 62 14.19 7.78 13.18
N PRO A 63 13.53 7.77 14.36
CA PRO A 63 12.15 8.25 14.48
C PRO A 63 11.93 9.63 13.87
N GLY A 64 10.89 9.76 13.05
CA GLY A 64 10.53 10.99 12.35
C GLY A 64 11.43 11.34 11.15
N SER A 65 12.46 10.54 10.86
CA SER A 65 13.30 10.71 9.67
C SER A 65 12.64 10.09 8.44
N ARG A 66 12.95 10.63 7.27
CA ARG A 66 12.47 10.09 5.99
C ARG A 66 13.16 8.75 5.72
N THR A 67 12.38 7.69 5.46
CA THR A 67 12.94 6.46 4.90
C THR A 67 13.49 6.73 3.50
N THR A 68 14.74 6.34 3.24
CA THR A 68 15.37 6.49 1.93
C THR A 68 14.59 5.70 0.88
N GLY A 69 14.43 6.28 -0.31
CA GLY A 69 13.68 5.67 -1.41
C GLY A 69 12.24 6.20 -1.55
N LEU A 70 11.39 5.35 -2.10
CA LEU A 70 9.98 5.58 -2.36
C LEU A 70 9.15 4.65 -1.48
N ALA A 71 8.09 5.18 -0.89
CA ALA A 71 6.99 4.36 -0.39
C ALA A 71 5.83 4.45 -1.39
N ASN A 72 5.34 3.32 -1.87
CA ASN A 72 4.18 3.25 -2.73
C ASN A 72 3.02 2.66 -1.94
N ILE A 73 1.89 3.36 -1.90
CA ILE A 73 0.68 2.84 -1.29
C ILE A 73 -0.27 2.32 -2.36
N ALA A 74 -0.54 1.02 -2.34
CA ALA A 74 -1.49 0.38 -3.23
C ALA A 74 -2.85 0.18 -2.54
N LEU A 75 -3.91 0.79 -3.08
CA LEU A 75 -5.27 0.73 -2.55
C LEU A 75 -6.10 -0.24 -3.39
N LEU A 76 -6.34 -1.42 -2.84
CA LEU A 76 -6.98 -2.54 -3.52
C LEU A 76 -8.51 -2.51 -3.33
N ARG A 77 -9.23 -2.88 -4.39
CA ARG A 77 -10.65 -3.23 -4.31
C ARG A 77 -10.86 -4.68 -4.70
N ARG A 78 -11.57 -5.43 -3.85
CA ARG A 78 -12.03 -6.77 -4.20
C ARG A 78 -13.09 -6.67 -5.32
N PRO A 79 -12.94 -7.41 -6.43
CA PRO A 79 -13.99 -7.50 -7.44
C PRO A 79 -15.29 -8.08 -6.85
N ALA A 80 -16.45 -7.52 -7.20
CA ALA A 80 -17.74 -7.95 -6.66
C ALA A 80 -18.06 -9.44 -6.90
N GLY A 81 -17.54 -10.01 -8.00
CA GLY A 81 -17.72 -11.43 -8.34
C GLY A 81 -16.68 -12.39 -7.75
N LEU A 82 -15.77 -11.91 -6.91
CA LEU A 82 -14.74 -12.72 -6.27
C LEU A 82 -14.99 -12.75 -4.77
N ASP A 83 -15.22 -13.92 -4.19
CA ASP A 83 -15.44 -14.07 -2.75
C ASP A 83 -14.19 -13.68 -1.95
N GLU A 84 -14.40 -13.36 -0.68
CA GLU A 84 -13.36 -12.79 0.19
C GLU A 84 -12.22 -13.78 0.46
N GLU A 85 -12.55 -15.04 0.78
CA GLU A 85 -11.55 -16.07 1.09
C GLU A 85 -10.65 -16.34 -0.12
N THR A 86 -11.24 -16.47 -1.31
CA THR A 86 -10.50 -16.63 -2.55
C THR A 86 -9.67 -15.38 -2.86
N TRP A 87 -10.21 -14.18 -2.64
CA TRP A 87 -9.48 -12.94 -2.85
C TRP A 87 -8.26 -12.82 -1.92
N LEU A 88 -8.43 -13.11 -0.63
CA LEU A 88 -7.35 -13.11 0.35
C LEU A 88 -6.29 -14.17 0.02
N THR A 89 -6.70 -15.37 -0.39
CA THR A 89 -5.75 -16.40 -0.83
C THR A 89 -4.91 -15.91 -2.02
N ARG A 90 -5.56 -15.40 -3.07
CA ARG A 90 -4.85 -14.94 -4.27
C ARG A 90 -3.98 -13.71 -4.01
N TRP A 91 -4.40 -12.81 -3.11
CA TRP A 91 -3.64 -11.62 -2.77
C TRP A 91 -2.53 -11.91 -1.74
N GLN A 92 -2.89 -12.31 -0.53
CA GLN A 92 -1.95 -12.41 0.60
C GLN A 92 -1.04 -13.64 0.52
N ARG A 93 -1.52 -14.76 -0.05
CA ARG A 93 -0.71 -15.98 -0.18
C ARG A 93 0.00 -16.04 -1.53
N ASP A 94 -0.74 -15.95 -2.63
CA ASP A 94 -0.18 -16.23 -3.95
C ASP A 94 0.62 -15.02 -4.49
N HIS A 95 0.01 -13.83 -4.53
CA HIS A 95 0.62 -12.64 -5.11
C HIS A 95 1.79 -12.08 -4.29
N THR A 96 1.78 -12.17 -2.95
CA THR A 96 2.86 -11.66 -2.10
C THR A 96 4.24 -12.16 -2.52
N SER A 97 4.37 -13.46 -2.79
CA SER A 97 5.64 -14.05 -3.26
C SER A 97 6.07 -13.47 -4.62
N VAL A 98 5.11 -13.31 -5.54
CA VAL A 98 5.37 -12.73 -6.86
C VAL A 98 5.81 -11.27 -6.74
N ALA A 99 5.15 -10.46 -5.91
CA ALA A 99 5.54 -9.07 -5.71
C ALA A 99 6.98 -8.95 -5.22
N ILE A 100 7.31 -9.65 -4.15
CA ILE A 100 8.66 -9.66 -3.55
C ILE A 100 9.73 -10.16 -4.52
N GLU A 101 9.45 -11.22 -5.29
CA GLU A 101 10.44 -11.80 -6.19
C GLU A 101 10.63 -11.00 -7.48
N THR A 102 9.59 -10.32 -7.96
CA THR A 102 9.59 -9.66 -9.26
C THR A 102 9.92 -8.18 -9.19
N GLN A 103 9.92 -7.58 -7.99
CA GLN A 103 10.21 -6.17 -7.78
C GLN A 103 11.42 -5.98 -6.88
N ALA A 104 12.05 -4.80 -6.95
CA ALA A 104 13.14 -4.41 -6.05
C ALA A 104 12.61 -3.90 -4.68
N THR A 105 11.53 -4.50 -4.16
CA THR A 105 10.97 -4.10 -2.88
C THR A 105 11.94 -4.43 -1.74
N PHE A 106 12.16 -3.47 -0.83
CA PHE A 106 12.95 -3.70 0.40
C PHE A 106 12.10 -3.62 1.68
N GLY A 107 10.80 -3.37 1.56
CA GLY A 107 9.82 -3.42 2.64
C GLY A 107 8.44 -3.65 2.04
N TYR A 108 7.62 -4.47 2.70
CA TYR A 108 6.30 -4.87 2.21
C TYR A 108 5.35 -5.17 3.37
N THR A 109 4.31 -4.36 3.50
CA THR A 109 3.27 -4.47 4.54
C THR A 109 1.89 -4.54 3.90
N GLN A 110 1.04 -5.46 4.36
CA GLN A 110 -0.32 -5.65 3.90
C GLN A 110 -1.31 -5.36 5.03
N ASN A 111 -2.36 -4.62 4.70
CA ASN A 111 -3.43 -4.26 5.62
C ASN A 111 -4.77 -4.65 5.00
N TRP A 112 -5.38 -5.73 5.49
CA TRP A 112 -6.73 -6.11 5.07
C TRP A 112 -7.76 -5.30 5.85
N VAL A 113 -8.62 -4.57 5.14
CA VAL A 113 -9.67 -3.74 5.75
C VAL A 113 -10.78 -4.62 6.31
N VAL A 114 -10.95 -4.59 7.63
CA VAL A 114 -12.02 -5.32 8.33
C VAL A 114 -13.24 -4.45 8.61
N ARG A 115 -13.07 -3.12 8.70
CA ARG A 115 -14.16 -2.19 8.97
C ARG A 115 -13.84 -0.77 8.52
N THR A 116 -14.79 -0.13 7.85
CA THR A 116 -14.76 1.31 7.59
C THR A 116 -15.15 2.11 8.83
N LEU A 117 -14.41 3.17 9.13
CA LEU A 117 -14.60 4.03 10.31
C LEU A 117 -15.22 5.40 9.98
N THR A 118 -15.15 5.86 8.72
CA THR A 118 -15.82 7.12 8.28
C THR A 118 -16.87 6.86 7.20
N ALA A 119 -18.01 7.54 7.28
CA ALA A 119 -19.18 7.27 6.45
C ALA A 119 -18.95 7.46 4.93
N SER A 120 -18.07 8.39 4.55
CA SER A 120 -17.73 8.71 3.16
C SER A 120 -16.40 8.09 2.68
N ALA A 121 -15.87 7.10 3.41
CA ALA A 121 -14.63 6.45 3.01
C ALA A 121 -14.85 5.68 1.68
N PRO A 122 -13.93 5.79 0.72
CA PRO A 122 -13.95 4.94 -0.47
C PRO A 122 -13.98 3.43 -0.10
N PRO A 123 -14.55 2.57 -0.95
CA PRO A 123 -14.65 1.13 -0.67
C PRO A 123 -13.30 0.44 -0.91
N ILE A 124 -12.33 0.65 -0.01
CA ILE A 124 -11.03 0.00 -0.02
C ILE A 124 -11.12 -1.34 0.72
N SER A 125 -10.64 -2.41 0.09
CA SER A 125 -10.61 -3.77 0.67
C SER A 125 -9.23 -4.13 1.22
N GLY A 126 -8.16 -3.56 0.66
CA GLY A 126 -6.80 -3.82 1.11
C GLY A 126 -5.90 -2.61 0.84
N ILE A 127 -4.90 -2.43 1.70
CA ILE A 127 -3.89 -1.38 1.60
C ILE A 127 -2.52 -2.06 1.67
N VAL A 128 -1.67 -1.84 0.68
CA VAL A 128 -0.29 -2.34 0.68
C VAL A 128 0.66 -1.15 0.77
N GLU A 129 1.64 -1.21 1.66
CA GLU A 129 2.81 -0.33 1.64
C GLU A 129 3.98 -1.13 1.06
N GLU A 130 4.59 -0.60 0.00
CA GLU A 130 5.75 -1.18 -0.68
C GLU A 130 6.88 -0.16 -0.70
N LEU A 131 8.08 -0.56 -0.31
CA LEU A 131 9.25 0.33 -0.32
C LEU A 131 10.20 -0.02 -1.45
N PHE A 132 10.59 0.98 -2.25
CA PHE A 132 11.46 0.81 -3.41
C PHE A 132 12.67 1.75 -3.37
N PRO A 133 13.81 1.37 -3.99
CA PRO A 133 14.95 2.25 -4.20
C PRO A 133 14.53 3.59 -4.85
N ALA A 134 15.31 4.64 -4.63
CA ALA A 134 14.98 5.98 -5.13
C ALA A 134 14.93 6.02 -6.67
N GLU A 135 15.76 5.20 -7.31
CA GLU A 135 15.88 5.03 -8.76
C GLU A 135 14.58 4.54 -9.39
N ALA A 136 13.81 3.72 -8.66
CA ALA A 136 12.55 3.14 -9.11
C ALA A 136 11.49 4.20 -9.48
N VAL A 137 11.62 5.44 -8.97
CA VAL A 137 10.73 6.57 -9.30
C VAL A 137 10.72 6.88 -10.80
N SER A 138 11.85 6.68 -11.47
CA SER A 138 12.03 7.02 -12.90
C SER A 138 12.53 5.88 -13.77
N ASP A 139 12.90 4.75 -13.17
CA ASP A 139 13.50 3.62 -13.87
C ASP A 139 12.72 2.32 -13.60
N LEU A 140 12.16 1.77 -14.68
CA LEU A 140 11.38 0.55 -14.65
C LEU A 140 12.25 -0.69 -14.37
N GLN A 141 13.48 -0.74 -14.87
CA GLN A 141 14.41 -1.82 -14.56
C GLN A 141 14.78 -1.79 -13.07
N ALA A 142 15.02 -0.59 -12.51
CA ALA A 142 15.26 -0.43 -11.07
C ALA A 142 14.02 -0.83 -10.24
N PHE A 143 12.80 -0.50 -10.69
CA PHE A 143 11.56 -0.90 -10.01
C PHE A 143 11.38 -2.43 -9.97
N PHE A 144 11.61 -3.11 -11.10
CA PHE A 144 11.49 -4.57 -11.17
C PHE A 144 12.76 -5.31 -10.68
N GLY A 145 13.86 -4.58 -10.40
CA GLY A 145 15.14 -5.20 -10.08
C GLY A 145 15.66 -6.11 -11.19
N ALA A 146 15.38 -5.76 -12.44
CA ALA A 146 15.67 -6.59 -13.61
C ALA A 146 17.15 -6.44 -14.03
N ALA A 147 17.79 -7.56 -14.37
CA ALA A 147 19.19 -7.55 -14.84
C ALA A 147 19.34 -7.10 -16.29
N ASP A 148 18.35 -7.41 -17.12
CA ASP A 148 18.28 -7.06 -18.54
C ASP A 148 16.81 -7.00 -19.01
N ASP A 149 16.60 -6.71 -20.29
CA ASP A 149 15.25 -6.57 -20.87
C ASP A 149 14.47 -7.89 -20.87
N ALA A 150 15.13 -9.04 -20.99
CA ALA A 150 14.44 -10.33 -20.99
C ALA A 150 13.92 -10.66 -19.58
N ASP A 151 14.74 -10.42 -18.55
CA ASP A 151 14.34 -10.53 -17.15
C ASP A 151 13.22 -9.53 -16.82
N LEU A 152 13.33 -8.28 -17.30
CA LEU A 152 12.28 -7.28 -17.13
C LEU A 152 10.93 -7.75 -17.69
N GLN A 153 10.90 -8.26 -18.92
CA GLN A 153 9.67 -8.78 -19.52
C GLN A 153 9.10 -9.99 -18.76
N HIS A 154 9.97 -10.87 -18.26
CA HIS A 154 9.57 -12.00 -17.44
C HIS A 154 8.90 -11.56 -16.13
N ARG A 155 9.53 -10.63 -15.41
CA ARG A 155 9.03 -10.06 -14.15
C ARG A 155 7.71 -9.32 -14.33
N ILE A 156 7.60 -8.47 -15.36
CA ILE A 156 6.36 -7.77 -15.72
C ILE A 156 5.24 -8.78 -16.00
N SER A 157 5.52 -9.83 -16.77
CA SER A 157 4.51 -10.84 -17.13
C SER A 157 3.97 -11.56 -15.89
N ARG A 158 4.84 -11.94 -14.94
CA ARG A 158 4.43 -12.52 -13.65
C ARG A 158 3.59 -11.55 -12.82
N MET A 159 4.01 -10.29 -12.74
CA MET A 159 3.31 -9.23 -12.02
C MET A 159 1.89 -9.00 -12.60
N VAL A 160 1.77 -8.87 -13.92
CA VAL A 160 0.48 -8.72 -14.61
C VAL A 160 -0.41 -9.95 -14.38
N ALA A 161 0.13 -11.16 -14.52
CA ALA A 161 -0.64 -12.38 -14.30
C ALA A 161 -1.18 -12.48 -12.85
N SER A 162 -0.33 -12.18 -11.86
CA SER A 162 -0.73 -12.26 -10.45
C SER A 162 -1.74 -11.16 -10.08
N THR A 163 -1.54 -9.90 -10.50
CA THR A 163 -2.49 -8.80 -10.24
C THR A 163 -3.83 -9.01 -10.93
N ASN A 164 -3.85 -9.61 -12.12
CA ASN A 164 -5.08 -10.04 -12.79
C ASN A 164 -5.86 -11.08 -11.96
N ALA A 165 -5.17 -12.00 -11.28
CA ALA A 165 -5.80 -13.11 -10.57
C ALA A 165 -6.69 -12.66 -9.39
N PHE A 166 -6.37 -11.52 -8.76
CA PHE A 166 -7.16 -10.95 -7.64
C PHE A 166 -7.81 -9.59 -7.97
N GLY A 167 -7.71 -9.12 -9.22
CA GLY A 167 -8.45 -7.96 -9.73
C GLY A 167 -7.78 -6.59 -9.54
N ALA A 168 -6.52 -6.56 -9.10
CA ALA A 168 -5.73 -5.35 -8.93
C ALA A 168 -5.29 -4.68 -10.25
N ASN A 169 -5.62 -5.27 -11.40
CA ASN A 169 -5.28 -4.72 -12.71
C ASN A 169 -6.25 -3.65 -13.24
N LYS A 170 -7.41 -3.45 -12.60
CA LYS A 170 -8.48 -2.56 -13.10
C LYS A 170 -8.86 -1.44 -12.16
N ASN A 171 -8.99 -1.74 -10.87
CA ASN A 171 -9.57 -0.83 -9.89
C ASN A 171 -8.63 -0.72 -8.69
N ILE A 172 -7.47 -0.11 -8.95
CA ILE A 172 -6.41 0.11 -7.97
C ILE A 172 -6.00 1.58 -8.03
N ASP A 173 -5.64 2.14 -6.88
CA ASP A 173 -4.87 3.39 -6.84
C ASP A 173 -3.49 3.06 -6.30
N THR A 174 -2.45 3.60 -6.94
CA THR A 174 -1.07 3.52 -6.46
C THR A 174 -0.56 4.93 -6.22
N VAL A 175 -0.18 5.20 -4.98
CA VAL A 175 0.13 6.54 -4.49
C VAL A 175 1.60 6.58 -4.09
N PRO A 176 2.47 7.24 -4.87
CA PRO A 176 3.86 7.42 -4.48
C PRO A 176 3.96 8.47 -3.36
N THR A 177 4.59 8.11 -2.25
CA THR A 177 4.72 8.93 -1.04
C THR A 177 6.16 8.92 -0.51
N SER A 178 6.42 9.79 0.45
CA SER A 178 7.55 9.65 1.36
C SER A 178 7.07 8.99 2.65
N ARG A 179 7.91 8.16 3.27
CA ARG A 179 7.59 7.46 4.51
C ARG A 179 8.35 8.04 5.69
N TYR A 180 7.64 8.20 6.81
CA TYR A 180 8.15 8.68 8.08
C TYR A 180 7.55 7.82 9.19
N VAL A 181 8.40 7.19 10.01
CA VAL A 181 7.96 6.38 11.15
C VAL A 181 8.32 7.12 12.42
N PHE A 182 7.32 7.46 13.23
CA PHE A 182 7.54 8.13 14.52
C PHE A 182 7.63 7.15 15.69
N THR A 183 6.86 6.07 15.63
CA THR A 183 6.85 5.01 16.64
C THR A 183 6.39 3.71 15.99
N THR A 184 6.78 2.58 16.57
CA THR A 184 6.28 1.26 16.22
C THR A 184 5.58 0.64 17.44
N PRO A 185 4.44 -0.03 17.27
CA PRO A 185 3.76 -0.70 18.37
C PRO A 185 4.47 -2.01 18.79
N PHE A 186 5.52 -2.42 18.07
CA PHE A 186 6.16 -3.73 18.21
C PHE A 186 7.51 -3.71 18.91
N THR A 187 8.09 -2.54 19.20
CA THR A 187 9.28 -2.44 20.06
C THR A 187 8.88 -2.04 21.47
N MET A 188 9.26 -2.87 22.44
CA MET A 188 9.25 -2.54 23.87
C MET A 188 10.52 -1.81 24.27
#